data_AF-A0A5N6SU11-F1
#
_entry.id   AF-A0A5N6SU11-F1
#
_cell.length_a   1.000
_cell.length_b   1.000
_cell.length_c   1.000
_cell.angle_alpha   90.00
_cell.angle_beta   90.00
_cell.angle_gamma   90.00
#
_symmetry.space_group_name_H-M   'P 1'
#
loop_
_entity.id
_entity.type
_entity.pdbx_description
1 polymer ?
#
loop_
_entity_poly.entity_id
_entity_poly.type
_entity_poly.pdbx_seq_one_letter_code
_entity_poly.pdbx_strand_id
1 'polypeptide(L)'
;MQLPMEIQAMILEFLGPCWYLIVLRETRRLFKQIQNGHINRCERLNLAKELYTGRTKYQGKSYISIISNMPLKLPSLYDQQHIIPPKLNPWNIQNINHVRSNRHLDHVKVDAKVRGLIVCFRWDDPIGIYGFTGISKAFQSFVKLMKQRSPYGNDYWIYFPISNDELLTAAWIRKEKDSSAWAWPLRRLSKPLWEGTLHSGATQPNHPNRIYEYQSLVQDGDGVISGIVHDGLDPDPKRFSKRITQIGVTCDPGCQVETLAHEPQFGHYECPGIWDNRTTPTSYMTKALLEGLYKVRVCRDLEKPHRPCIGLLLYYVNEGVESLGQVHWGCDLTRNFLAPICLEKGNGDGKDYIKDALRDTSCTWLECEAGTLQKIPQHGTLVWWFGDLGNKVVIYTDPER
;
A
#
# COMPACT_ATOMS: atom_id res chain seq x y z
N MET A 1 17.96 48.56 32.64
CA MET A 1 17.56 49.77 31.90
C MET A 1 16.88 49.30 30.63
N GLN A 2 15.56 49.47 30.51
CA GLN A 2 14.77 48.99 29.37
C GLN A 2 14.57 50.17 28.41
N LEU A 3 14.87 49.98 27.12
CA LEU A 3 14.72 51.05 26.13
C LEU A 3 13.23 51.41 25.95
N PRO A 4 12.88 52.68 25.67
CA PRO A 4 11.51 53.07 25.33
C PRO A 4 10.94 52.23 24.18
N MET A 5 9.64 51.96 24.21
CA MET A 5 8.98 51.03 23.28
C MET A 5 9.12 51.49 21.83
N GLU A 6 9.17 52.80 21.59
CA GLU A 6 9.39 53.41 20.27
C GLU A 6 10.79 53.09 19.73
N ILE A 7 11.81 53.13 20.59
CA ILE A 7 13.20 52.78 20.21
C ILE A 7 13.29 51.27 19.94
N GLN A 8 12.61 50.44 20.71
CA GLN A 8 12.55 48.99 20.46
C GLN A 8 11.83 48.67 19.15
N ALA A 9 10.74 49.37 18.84
CA ALA A 9 10.00 49.24 17.59
C ALA A 9 10.84 49.68 16.38
N MET A 10 11.57 50.80 16.48
CA MET A 10 12.50 51.24 15.42
C MET A 10 13.66 50.25 15.21
N ILE A 11 14.20 49.66 16.28
CA ILE A 11 15.23 48.62 16.18
C ILE A 11 14.65 47.36 15.51
N LEU A 12 13.43 46.95 15.87
CA LEU A 12 12.75 45.80 15.25
C LEU A 12 12.45 46.04 13.76
N GLU A 13 12.06 47.26 13.40
CA GLU A 13 11.82 47.67 12.02
C GLU A 13 13.11 47.66 11.18
N PHE A 14 14.25 48.01 11.77
CA PHE A 14 15.59 47.88 11.16
C PHE A 14 16.13 46.44 11.14
N LEU A 15 15.71 45.58 12.08
CA LEU A 15 16.11 44.17 12.12
C LEU A 15 15.41 43.35 11.03
N GLY A 16 14.19 43.70 10.60
CA GLY A 16 13.50 43.09 9.46
C GLY A 16 14.34 43.05 8.15
N PRO A 17 14.95 44.17 7.73
CA PRO A 17 15.95 44.19 6.65
C PRO A 17 17.24 43.42 6.98
N CYS A 18 17.66 43.38 8.24
CA CYS A 18 18.85 42.61 8.66
C CYS A 18 18.62 41.10 8.75
N TRP A 19 17.37 40.60 8.77
CA TRP A 19 17.10 39.17 8.60
C TRP A 19 17.63 38.66 7.26
N TYR A 20 17.58 39.48 6.21
CA TYR A 20 18.18 39.14 4.92
C TYR A 20 19.71 39.04 5.02
N LEU A 21 20.35 39.87 5.85
CA LEU A 21 21.80 39.81 6.10
C LEU A 21 22.20 38.66 7.03
N ILE A 22 21.37 38.28 8.01
CA ILE A 22 21.58 37.09 8.84
C ILE A 22 21.40 35.84 7.98
N VAL A 23 20.33 35.77 7.18
CA VAL A 23 20.12 34.70 6.20
C VAL A 23 21.28 34.68 5.20
N LEU A 24 21.71 35.80 4.63
CA LEU A 24 22.86 35.85 3.72
C LEU A 24 24.17 35.43 4.39
N ARG A 25 24.43 35.84 5.64
CA ARG A 25 25.64 35.49 6.40
C ARG A 25 25.65 34.01 6.76
N GLU A 26 24.53 33.45 7.21
CA GLU A 26 24.38 32.04 7.55
C GLU A 26 24.34 31.16 6.29
N THR A 27 23.70 31.62 5.21
CA THR A 27 23.73 30.96 3.90
C THR A 27 25.15 31.02 3.33
N ARG A 28 25.89 32.13 3.47
CA ARG A 28 27.33 32.20 3.15
C ARG A 28 28.16 31.26 4.03
N ARG A 29 27.80 31.06 5.30
CA ARG A 29 28.48 30.11 6.19
C ARG A 29 28.25 28.68 5.72
N LEU A 30 27.02 28.34 5.35
CA LEU A 30 26.67 27.06 4.74
C LEU A 30 27.37 26.85 3.39
N PHE A 31 27.36 27.86 2.51
CA PHE A 31 28.07 27.83 1.21
C PHE A 31 29.58 27.77 1.38
N LYS A 32 30.17 28.52 2.32
CA LYS A 32 31.60 28.40 2.66
C LYS A 32 31.93 27.05 3.27
N GLN A 33 31.03 26.45 4.06
CA GLN A 33 31.22 25.08 4.55
C GLN A 33 31.16 24.05 3.41
N ILE A 34 30.25 24.23 2.45
CA ILE A 34 30.17 23.41 1.23
C ILE A 34 31.40 23.62 0.33
N GLN A 35 31.91 24.84 0.21
CA GLN A 35 33.09 25.19 -0.61
C GLN A 35 34.43 24.80 0.04
N ASN A 36 34.55 24.93 1.37
CA ASN A 36 35.76 24.56 2.11
C ASN A 36 35.87 23.04 2.30
N GLY A 37 34.75 22.31 2.23
CA GLY A 37 34.72 20.87 2.08
C GLY A 37 35.07 20.48 0.65
N HIS A 38 36.34 20.66 0.26
CA HIS A 38 36.91 20.15 -0.98
C HIS A 38 36.93 18.61 -1.00
N ILE A 39 35.75 17.97 -0.96
CA ILE A 39 35.57 16.62 -1.48
C ILE A 39 35.04 16.81 -2.90
N ASN A 40 35.96 17.23 -3.76
CA ASN A 40 35.82 17.13 -5.19
C ASN A 40 35.66 15.66 -5.56
N ARG A 41 34.42 15.22 -5.71
CA ARG A 41 33.92 14.35 -6.79
C ARG A 41 32.52 13.90 -6.40
N CYS A 42 31.63 13.88 -7.39
CA CYS A 42 30.51 12.95 -7.38
C CYS A 42 31.13 11.55 -7.38
N GLU A 43 31.59 11.07 -6.22
CA GLU A 43 31.99 9.69 -6.05
C GLU A 43 30.74 8.88 -6.38
N ARG A 44 30.87 8.01 -7.38
CA ARG A 44 29.80 7.11 -7.76
C ARG A 44 29.53 6.24 -6.54
N LEU A 45 28.45 6.54 -5.82
CA LEU A 45 28.11 5.85 -4.59
C LEU A 45 27.97 4.37 -4.90
N ASN A 46 28.73 3.54 -4.20
CA ASN A 46 28.68 2.10 -4.30
C ASN A 46 27.72 1.58 -3.22
N LEU A 47 26.53 1.15 -3.62
CA LEU A 47 25.53 0.60 -2.70
C LEU A 47 25.95 -0.74 -2.06
N ALA A 48 27.00 -1.39 -2.57
CA ALA A 48 27.59 -2.59 -1.98
C ALA A 48 28.62 -2.29 -0.88
N LYS A 49 28.91 -1.02 -0.61
CA LYS A 49 29.75 -0.57 0.50
C LYS A 49 28.89 0.17 1.52
N GLU A 50 29.37 0.22 2.76
CA GLU A 50 28.75 1.03 3.81
C GLU A 50 28.52 2.47 3.33
N LEU A 51 27.40 3.06 3.73
CA LEU A 51 27.05 4.44 3.40
C LEU A 51 26.98 5.26 4.68
N TYR A 52 27.50 6.47 4.62
CA TYR A 52 27.55 7.39 5.74
C TYR A 52 26.89 8.69 5.34
N THR A 53 25.99 9.19 6.19
CA THR A 53 25.48 10.55 6.06
C THR A 53 26.05 11.47 7.11
N GLY A 54 26.47 12.65 6.66
CA GLY A 54 26.72 13.79 7.53
C GLY A 54 25.48 14.67 7.54
N ARG A 55 25.04 15.09 8.73
CA ARG A 55 23.96 16.05 8.88
C ARG A 55 24.43 17.37 9.47
N THR A 56 23.93 18.47 8.92
CA THR A 56 24.11 19.82 9.47
C THR A 56 22.82 20.26 10.14
N LYS A 57 22.91 20.73 11.39
CA LYS A 57 21.79 21.38 12.07
C LYS A 57 21.72 22.86 11.69
N TYR A 58 20.55 23.31 11.25
CA TYR A 58 20.25 24.71 10.96
C TYR A 58 18.89 25.07 11.55
N GLN A 59 18.85 26.08 12.43
CA GLN A 59 17.62 26.53 13.13
C GLN A 59 16.82 25.38 13.79
N GLY A 60 17.52 24.45 14.45
CA GLY A 60 16.91 23.29 15.10
C GLY A 60 16.42 22.19 14.14
N LYS A 61 16.54 22.37 12.81
CA LYS A 61 16.23 21.36 11.80
C LYS A 61 17.51 20.70 11.30
N SER A 62 17.47 19.38 11.12
CA SER A 62 18.61 18.60 10.66
C SER A 62 18.50 18.35 9.16
N TYR A 63 19.56 18.68 8.41
CA TYR A 63 19.63 18.52 6.95
C TYR A 63 20.77 17.56 6.61
N ILE A 64 20.54 16.66 5.64
CA ILE A 64 21.62 15.83 5.09
C ILE A 64 22.54 16.74 4.27
N SER A 65 23.80 16.81 4.65
CA SER A 65 24.81 17.65 4.00
C SER A 65 25.79 16.85 3.14
N ILE A 66 26.05 15.59 3.50
CA ILE A 66 27.00 14.71 2.82
C ILE A 66 26.45 13.27 2.82
N ILE A 67 26.66 12.54 1.72
CA ILE A 67 26.53 11.08 1.62
C ILE A 67 27.88 10.55 1.09
N SER A 68 28.47 9.54 1.73
CA SER A 68 29.76 8.97 1.31
C SER A 68 29.83 7.47 1.58
N ASN A 69 30.66 6.74 0.83
CA ASN A 69 31.02 5.36 1.15
C ASN A 69 32.15 5.21 2.17
N MET A 70 32.70 6.33 2.65
CA MET A 70 33.77 6.36 3.64
C MET A 70 33.24 6.96 4.94
N PRO A 71 33.70 6.46 6.11
CA PRO A 71 33.42 7.10 7.38
C PRO A 71 33.83 8.58 7.32
N LEU A 72 32.89 9.47 7.61
CA LEU A 72 33.10 10.89 7.46
C LEU A 72 33.97 11.39 8.61
N LYS A 73 35.21 11.83 8.31
CA LYS A 73 36.07 12.54 9.27
C LYS A 73 35.56 13.97 9.44
N LEU A 74 34.43 14.13 10.12
CA LEU A 74 33.81 15.44 10.32
C LEU A 74 34.23 16.06 11.66
N PRO A 75 34.32 17.41 11.76
CA PRO A 75 34.41 18.10 13.05
C PRO A 75 33.22 17.77 13.95
N SER A 76 33.37 17.89 15.27
CA SER A 76 32.40 17.53 16.33
C SER A 76 30.99 18.14 16.25
N LEU A 77 30.69 18.94 15.22
CA LEU A 77 29.39 19.57 14.96
C LEU A 77 28.48 18.75 14.02
N TYR A 78 28.96 17.65 13.45
CA TYR A 78 28.19 16.81 12.55
C TYR A 78 27.73 15.53 13.25
N ASP A 79 26.43 15.28 13.21
CA ASP A 79 25.88 13.96 13.56
C ASP A 79 26.13 13.04 12.35
N GLN A 80 27.01 12.04 12.52
CA GLN A 80 27.22 10.99 11.55
C GLN A 80 26.18 9.88 11.76
N GLN A 81 25.48 9.49 10.69
CA GLN A 81 24.61 8.33 10.72
C GLN A 81 25.06 7.32 9.67
N HIS A 82 25.31 6.09 10.12
CA HIS A 82 25.49 4.95 9.23
C HIS A 82 24.17 4.59 8.57
N ILE A 83 24.17 4.50 7.25
CA ILE A 83 23.04 4.06 6.43
C ILE A 83 23.36 2.66 5.97
N ILE A 84 22.52 1.73 6.39
CA ILE A 84 22.48 0.39 5.84
C ILE A 84 21.40 0.42 4.76
N PRO A 85 21.75 0.42 3.47
CA PRO A 85 20.75 0.33 2.42
C PRO A 85 19.99 -1.00 2.58
N PRO A 86 18.68 -1.01 2.32
CA PRO A 86 17.90 -2.23 2.42
C PRO A 86 18.48 -3.30 1.48
N LYS A 87 18.68 -4.51 2.00
CA LYS A 87 19.23 -5.62 1.23
C LYS A 87 18.18 -6.07 0.22
N LEU A 88 18.52 -5.96 -1.06
CA LEU A 88 17.69 -6.36 -2.19
C LEU A 88 18.51 -7.31 -3.05
N ASN A 89 18.27 -8.61 -2.93
CA ASN A 89 18.95 -9.57 -3.80
C ASN A 89 18.30 -9.56 -5.20
N PRO A 90 19.02 -9.98 -6.25
CA PRO A 90 18.49 -10.00 -7.61
C PRO A 90 17.21 -10.82 -7.78
N TRP A 91 17.01 -11.88 -6.99
CA TRP A 91 15.79 -12.70 -7.01
C TRP A 91 14.62 -12.06 -6.25
N ASN A 92 14.87 -11.08 -5.38
CA ASN A 92 13.82 -10.38 -4.66
C ASN A 92 13.14 -9.29 -5.50
N ILE A 93 13.58 -9.07 -6.75
CA ILE A 93 13.03 -8.06 -7.64
C ILE A 93 12.68 -8.65 -9.00
N GLN A 94 11.51 -8.29 -9.49
CA GLN A 94 11.03 -8.67 -10.81
C GLN A 94 10.90 -7.43 -11.69
N ASN A 95 11.38 -7.53 -12.93
CA ASN A 95 11.22 -6.50 -13.95
C ASN A 95 10.38 -7.05 -15.10
N ILE A 96 9.18 -6.49 -15.27
CA ILE A 96 8.21 -6.89 -16.30
C ILE A 96 8.58 -6.34 -17.67
N ASN A 97 9.38 -5.27 -17.73
CA ASN A 97 9.85 -4.67 -18.97
C ASN A 97 11.37 -4.69 -19.01
N HIS A 98 11.96 -5.72 -19.62
CA HIS A 98 13.40 -5.89 -19.87
C HIS A 98 14.10 -4.70 -20.58
N VAL A 99 13.35 -3.67 -20.99
CA VAL A 99 13.79 -2.59 -21.87
C VAL A 99 14.31 -1.35 -21.13
N ARG A 100 14.11 -1.20 -19.81
CA ARG A 100 14.57 0.02 -19.09
C ARG A 100 15.18 -0.29 -17.73
N SER A 101 16.50 -0.16 -17.64
CA SER A 101 17.33 -0.44 -16.45
C SER A 101 17.50 0.74 -15.48
N ASN A 102 17.00 1.94 -15.82
CA ASN A 102 17.20 3.16 -15.01
C ASN A 102 15.88 3.75 -14.52
N ARG A 103 15.09 2.99 -13.76
CA ARG A 103 13.85 3.50 -13.16
C ARG A 103 14.08 3.91 -11.72
N HIS A 104 13.36 4.95 -11.30
CA HIS A 104 13.33 5.31 -9.89
C HIS A 104 12.46 4.30 -9.14
N LEU A 105 13.09 3.57 -8.22
CA LEU A 105 12.41 2.65 -7.32
C LEU A 105 12.12 3.38 -6.01
N ASP A 106 10.84 3.45 -5.66
CA ASP A 106 10.39 3.85 -4.33
C ASP A 106 10.50 2.67 -3.37
N HIS A 107 10.82 2.96 -2.10
CA HIS A 107 10.90 1.95 -1.04
C HIS A 107 9.86 2.22 0.03
N VAL A 108 8.87 1.34 0.09
CA VAL A 108 7.87 1.28 1.15
C VAL A 108 8.43 0.41 2.27
N LYS A 109 9.09 1.03 3.24
CA LYS A 109 9.56 0.34 4.44
C LYS A 109 8.35 -0.17 5.24
N VAL A 110 8.38 -1.44 5.62
CA VAL A 110 7.44 -2.02 6.58
C VAL A 110 8.14 -2.10 7.93
N ASP A 111 7.73 -1.21 8.83
CA ASP A 111 8.18 -1.19 10.22
C ASP A 111 6.98 -1.09 11.17
N ALA A 112 7.24 -1.11 12.48
CA ALA A 112 6.21 -1.10 13.51
C ALA A 112 5.22 0.08 13.45
N LYS A 113 5.50 1.13 12.67
CA LYS A 113 4.57 2.26 12.49
C LYS A 113 3.55 2.01 11.37
N VAL A 114 3.86 1.09 10.45
CA VAL A 114 3.01 0.76 9.32
C VAL A 114 1.88 -0.15 9.79
N ARG A 115 0.64 0.31 9.62
CA ARG A 115 -0.60 -0.40 9.98
C ARG A 115 -1.15 -1.25 8.84
N GLY A 116 -0.59 -1.09 7.64
CA GLY A 116 -0.98 -1.83 6.46
C GLY A 116 -0.41 -1.26 5.18
N LEU A 117 -0.61 -1.95 4.07
CA LEU A 117 -0.21 -1.54 2.73
C LEU A 117 -1.45 -1.15 1.93
N ILE A 118 -1.37 -0.07 1.17
CA ILE A 118 -2.42 0.33 0.23
C ILE A 118 -1.87 0.15 -1.17
N VAL A 119 -2.61 -0.55 -2.02
CA VAL A 119 -2.32 -0.69 -3.44
C VAL A 119 -3.45 -0.05 -4.23
N CYS A 120 -3.09 0.90 -5.09
CA CYS A 120 -4.02 1.52 -6.03
C CYS A 120 -3.84 0.87 -7.39
N PHE A 121 -4.94 0.43 -7.97
CA PHE A 121 -5.00 -0.09 -9.33
C PHE A 121 -5.77 0.87 -10.22
N ARG A 122 -5.48 0.83 -11.52
CA ARG A 122 -6.24 1.47 -12.58
C ARG A 122 -6.58 0.40 -13.61
N TRP A 123 -7.86 0.07 -13.73
CA TRP A 123 -8.28 -1.19 -14.38
C TRP A 123 -7.57 -2.36 -13.74
N ASP A 124 -6.63 -3.01 -14.41
CA ASP A 124 -5.82 -4.13 -13.91
C ASP A 124 -4.36 -3.79 -13.64
N ASP A 125 -3.95 -2.57 -13.95
CA ASP A 125 -2.60 -2.09 -13.74
C ASP A 125 -2.43 -1.55 -12.30
N PRO A 126 -1.56 -2.11 -11.45
CA PRO A 126 -1.19 -1.45 -10.20
C PRO A 126 -0.42 -0.17 -10.55
N ILE A 127 -0.79 0.98 -9.97
CA ILE A 127 -0.18 2.29 -10.29
C ILE A 127 0.57 2.91 -9.11
N GLY A 128 0.38 2.38 -7.89
CA GLY A 128 1.07 2.84 -6.70
C GLY A 128 0.85 1.93 -5.50
N ILE A 129 1.86 1.88 -4.62
CA ILE A 129 1.84 1.18 -3.33
C ILE A 129 2.21 2.21 -2.26
N TYR A 130 1.62 2.11 -1.09
CA TYR A 130 1.88 3.01 0.03
C TYR A 130 1.83 2.29 1.37
N GLY A 131 2.81 2.54 2.23
CA GLY A 131 2.85 2.08 3.62
C GLY A 131 1.98 2.97 4.50
N PHE A 132 0.78 2.50 4.82
CA PHE A 132 -0.20 3.26 5.59
C PHE A 132 0.18 3.32 7.07
N THR A 133 0.45 4.52 7.56
CA THR A 133 0.73 4.80 8.99
C THR A 133 -0.40 5.57 9.67
N GLY A 134 -1.38 6.04 8.90
CA GLY A 134 -2.46 6.93 9.32
C GLY A 134 -2.74 8.03 8.29
N ILE A 135 -3.82 8.78 8.51
CA ILE A 135 -4.19 9.91 7.65
C ILE A 135 -3.20 11.05 7.90
N SER A 136 -2.22 11.17 7.01
CA SER A 136 -1.16 12.18 7.06
C SER A 136 -1.13 13.02 5.78
N LYS A 137 -0.39 14.13 5.78
CA LYS A 137 -0.15 14.92 4.56
C LYS A 137 0.50 14.09 3.45
N ALA A 138 1.37 13.13 3.82
CA ALA A 138 2.01 12.23 2.86
C ALA A 138 0.98 11.28 2.23
N PHE A 139 0.10 10.69 3.04
CA PHE A 139 -1.00 9.85 2.55
C PHE A 139 -1.93 10.63 1.61
N GLN A 140 -2.36 11.83 2.01
CA GLN A 140 -3.20 12.69 1.17
C GLN A 140 -2.53 13.06 -0.16
N SER A 141 -1.22 13.29 -0.14
CA SER A 141 -0.44 13.57 -1.36
C SER A 141 -0.37 12.35 -2.27
N PHE A 142 -0.21 11.15 -1.71
CA PHE A 142 -0.26 9.90 -2.45
C PHE A 142 -1.64 9.69 -3.12
N VAL A 143 -2.73 9.86 -2.36
CA VAL A 143 -4.10 9.75 -2.90
C VAL A 143 -4.33 10.73 -4.04
N LYS A 144 -3.94 11.99 -3.86
CA LYS A 144 -4.05 13.02 -4.91
C LYS A 144 -3.26 12.62 -6.16
N LEU A 145 -2.05 12.10 -6.00
CA LEU A 145 -1.22 11.63 -7.12
C LEU A 145 -1.88 10.46 -7.86
N MET A 146 -2.45 9.49 -7.15
CA MET A 146 -3.14 8.35 -7.79
C MET A 146 -4.38 8.82 -8.56
N LYS A 147 -5.21 9.71 -8.00
CA LYS A 147 -6.35 10.32 -8.70
C LYS A 147 -5.92 11.07 -9.96
N GLN A 148 -4.81 11.80 -9.93
CA GLN A 148 -4.23 12.44 -11.14
C GLN A 148 -3.73 11.44 -12.20
N ARG A 149 -3.39 10.22 -11.78
CA ARG A 149 -2.93 9.15 -12.67
C ARG A 149 -4.07 8.29 -13.22
N SER A 150 -5.23 8.31 -12.56
CA SER A 150 -6.49 7.68 -12.98
C SER A 150 -7.61 8.71 -13.15
N PRO A 151 -7.55 9.59 -14.17
CA PRO A 151 -8.53 10.68 -14.32
C PRO A 151 -9.95 10.21 -14.67
N TYR A 152 -10.11 8.95 -15.10
CA TYR A 152 -11.39 8.39 -15.54
C TYR A 152 -12.18 7.66 -14.43
N GLY A 153 -11.67 7.65 -13.18
CA GLY A 153 -12.41 7.12 -12.02
C GLY A 153 -12.59 5.60 -11.98
N ASN A 154 -11.77 4.86 -12.73
CA ASN A 154 -11.70 3.39 -12.71
C ASN A 154 -10.53 2.91 -11.84
N ASP A 155 -10.33 3.57 -10.70
CA ASP A 155 -9.34 3.19 -9.71
C ASP A 155 -9.92 2.28 -8.63
N TYR A 156 -9.18 1.23 -8.30
CA TYR A 156 -9.54 0.26 -7.28
C TYR A 156 -8.51 0.29 -6.16
N TRP A 157 -8.98 0.32 -4.92
CA TRP A 157 -8.13 0.48 -3.74
C TRP A 157 -8.19 -0.76 -2.87
N ILE A 158 -7.06 -1.45 -2.76
CA ILE A 158 -6.92 -2.62 -1.88
C ILE A 158 -6.04 -2.23 -0.71
N TYR A 159 -6.56 -2.38 0.49
CA TYR A 159 -5.80 -2.21 1.72
C TYR A 159 -5.49 -3.58 2.31
N PHE A 160 -4.23 -3.81 2.67
CA PHE A 160 -3.75 -5.00 3.35
C PHE A 160 -3.36 -4.57 4.77
N PRO A 161 -4.25 -4.71 5.77
CA PRO A 161 -3.89 -4.42 7.15
C PRO A 161 -2.70 -5.30 7.58
N ILE A 162 -1.88 -4.75 8.48
CA ILE A 162 -0.80 -5.47 9.15
C ILE A 162 -1.06 -5.31 10.64
N SER A 163 -1.31 -6.44 11.31
CA SER A 163 -1.56 -6.47 12.75
C SER A 163 -0.27 -6.18 13.52
N ASN A 164 -0.40 -5.80 14.78
CA ASN A 164 0.78 -5.65 15.64
C ASN A 164 1.50 -7.01 15.71
N ASP A 165 2.83 -6.98 15.65
CA ASP A 165 3.71 -8.16 15.68
C ASP A 165 3.56 -9.12 14.48
N GLU A 166 2.80 -8.75 13.45
CA GLU A 166 2.63 -9.59 12.25
C GLU A 166 3.83 -9.46 11.29
N LEU A 167 4.52 -10.59 11.03
CA LEU A 167 5.73 -10.62 10.21
C LEU A 167 5.44 -11.02 8.76
N LEU A 168 5.92 -10.24 7.79
CA LEU A 168 5.78 -10.52 6.36
C LEU A 168 6.81 -11.58 5.95
N THR A 169 6.40 -12.83 5.73
CA THR A 169 7.35 -13.92 5.49
C THR A 169 7.44 -14.37 4.04
N ALA A 170 6.46 -13.99 3.21
CA ALA A 170 6.44 -14.41 1.81
C ALA A 170 5.68 -13.43 0.91
N ALA A 171 6.09 -13.40 -0.35
CA ALA A 171 5.46 -12.62 -1.41
C ALA A 171 5.62 -13.35 -2.74
N TRP A 172 4.56 -13.39 -3.55
CA TRP A 172 4.58 -13.97 -4.89
C TRP A 172 4.09 -12.97 -5.92
N ILE A 173 4.63 -13.06 -7.13
CA ILE A 173 4.11 -12.39 -8.32
C ILE A 173 3.44 -13.43 -9.20
N ARG A 174 2.22 -13.12 -9.64
CA ARG A 174 1.51 -13.93 -10.61
C ARG A 174 1.91 -13.57 -12.04
N LYS A 175 2.01 -14.60 -12.89
CA LYS A 175 2.28 -14.50 -14.32
C LYS A 175 1.38 -15.45 -15.10
N GLU A 176 0.96 -15.07 -16.30
CA GLU A 176 0.31 -15.99 -17.23
C GLU A 176 1.34 -16.95 -17.86
N LYS A 177 1.05 -18.25 -17.85
CA LYS A 177 1.86 -19.31 -18.45
C LYS A 177 1.98 -19.06 -19.95
N ASP A 178 3.16 -19.31 -20.50
CA ASP A 178 3.48 -19.16 -21.93
C ASP A 178 3.29 -17.74 -22.51
N SER A 179 3.02 -16.74 -21.67
CA SER A 179 2.88 -15.34 -22.03
C SER A 179 4.07 -14.53 -21.53
N SER A 180 4.50 -13.56 -22.34
CA SER A 180 5.37 -12.47 -21.87
C SER A 180 4.59 -11.36 -21.17
N ALA A 181 3.25 -11.40 -21.24
CA ALA A 181 2.35 -10.48 -20.55
C ALA A 181 1.97 -11.03 -19.16
N TRP A 182 1.99 -10.16 -18.15
CA TRP A 182 1.88 -10.53 -16.74
C TRP A 182 0.55 -10.03 -16.17
N ALA A 183 -0.15 -10.87 -15.40
CA ALA A 183 -1.33 -10.49 -14.64
C ALA A 183 -1.00 -10.42 -13.15
N TRP A 184 -0.91 -9.20 -12.61
CA TRP A 184 -0.77 -8.86 -11.18
C TRP A 184 -1.87 -9.50 -10.31
N PRO A 185 -1.72 -9.78 -8.98
CA PRO A 185 -1.05 -8.96 -7.96
C PRO A 185 -0.05 -9.74 -7.07
N LEU A 186 0.56 -9.01 -6.11
CA LEU A 186 1.26 -9.61 -4.97
C LEU A 186 0.27 -10.31 -4.04
N ARG A 187 0.55 -11.57 -3.68
CA ARG A 187 -0.10 -12.26 -2.55
C ARG A 187 0.93 -12.48 -1.44
N ARG A 188 0.50 -12.43 -0.18
CA ARG A 188 1.24 -12.84 1.02
C ARG A 188 0.53 -14.06 1.60
N LEU A 189 1.28 -15.01 2.12
CA LEU A 189 0.78 -16.16 2.89
C LEU A 189 1.72 -16.31 4.08
N SER A 190 1.20 -16.00 5.26
CA SER A 190 1.38 -16.82 6.47
C SER A 190 0.05 -16.72 7.22
N LYS A 191 -0.43 -17.86 7.73
CA LYS A 191 -1.82 -18.11 8.12
C LYS A 191 -2.28 -17.36 9.40
N PRO A 192 -3.61 -17.27 9.61
CA PRO A 192 -4.66 -17.69 8.69
C PRO A 192 -5.23 -16.50 7.90
N LEU A 193 -5.28 -16.72 6.59
CA LEU A 193 -6.01 -15.97 5.57
C LEU A 193 -5.61 -14.51 5.35
N TRP A 194 -4.83 -14.28 4.28
CA TRP A 194 -4.70 -12.98 3.62
C TRP A 194 -4.68 -13.22 2.11
N GLU A 195 -5.87 -13.44 1.54
CA GLU A 195 -6.02 -13.85 0.15
C GLU A 195 -6.78 -12.78 -0.65
N GLY A 196 -6.18 -11.61 -0.84
CA GLY A 196 -6.59 -10.70 -1.92
C GLY A 196 -6.05 -11.21 -3.25
N THR A 197 -6.92 -11.60 -4.18
CA THR A 197 -6.56 -12.04 -5.53
C THR A 197 -7.21 -11.11 -6.57
N LEU A 198 -6.39 -10.40 -7.35
CA LEU A 198 -6.85 -9.69 -8.56
C LEU A 198 -7.20 -10.77 -9.61
N HIS A 199 -8.33 -10.67 -10.30
CA HIS A 199 -8.67 -11.50 -11.46
C HIS A 199 -8.90 -10.58 -12.66
N SER A 200 -7.82 -10.15 -13.31
CA SER A 200 -7.95 -9.47 -14.61
C SER A 200 -7.85 -10.49 -15.72
N GLY A 201 -8.82 -10.46 -16.64
CA GLY A 201 -8.88 -11.32 -17.82
C GLY A 201 -10.11 -12.24 -17.83
N ALA A 202 -10.75 -12.35 -18.99
CA ALA A 202 -11.84 -13.30 -19.20
C ALA A 202 -11.23 -14.68 -19.31
N THR A 203 -11.17 -15.41 -18.21
CA THR A 203 -11.08 -16.86 -18.29
C THR A 203 -11.80 -17.46 -17.10
N GLN A 204 -12.66 -18.43 -17.42
CA GLN A 204 -13.48 -19.14 -16.46
C GLN A 204 -12.61 -19.65 -15.29
N PRO A 205 -13.07 -19.53 -14.05
CA PRO A 205 -12.32 -19.85 -12.83
C PRO A 205 -12.06 -21.34 -12.64
N ASN A 206 -12.36 -22.19 -13.64
CA ASN A 206 -12.36 -23.62 -13.42
C ASN A 206 -10.95 -24.13 -13.06
N HIS A 207 -9.86 -23.51 -13.50
CA HIS A 207 -8.49 -23.86 -13.04
C HIS A 207 -7.46 -22.72 -13.18
N PRO A 208 -7.34 -21.76 -12.23
CA PRO A 208 -6.30 -20.72 -12.28
C PRO A 208 -4.87 -21.29 -12.34
N ASN A 209 -4.62 -22.45 -11.72
CA ASN A 209 -3.32 -23.15 -11.76
C ASN A 209 -2.96 -23.68 -13.16
N ARG A 210 -3.90 -23.72 -14.12
CA ARG A 210 -3.59 -24.10 -15.51
C ARG A 210 -3.14 -22.93 -16.35
N ILE A 211 -3.46 -21.69 -15.95
CA ILE A 211 -3.23 -20.48 -16.75
C ILE A 211 -2.12 -19.62 -16.15
N TYR A 212 -1.94 -19.64 -14.83
CA TYR A 212 -0.96 -18.78 -14.17
C TYR A 212 0.12 -19.57 -13.42
N GLU A 213 1.34 -19.02 -13.39
CA GLU A 213 2.44 -19.43 -12.52
C GLU A 213 2.72 -18.36 -11.46
N TYR A 214 3.23 -18.77 -10.29
CA TYR A 214 3.52 -17.89 -9.17
C TYR A 214 5.01 -17.89 -8.88
N GLN A 215 5.67 -16.77 -9.11
CA GLN A 215 7.08 -16.59 -8.82
C GLN A 215 7.25 -16.04 -7.41
N SER A 216 7.91 -16.78 -6.51
CA SER A 216 8.28 -16.26 -5.20
C SER A 216 9.29 -15.13 -5.33
N LEU A 217 9.10 -14.07 -4.53
CA LEU A 217 10.03 -12.96 -4.36
C LEU A 217 10.97 -13.17 -3.17
N VAL A 218 10.87 -14.29 -2.47
CA VAL A 218 11.72 -14.63 -1.31
C VAL A 218 12.25 -16.06 -1.45
N GLN A 219 13.42 -16.31 -0.87
CA GLN A 219 14.03 -17.64 -0.76
C GLN A 219 14.36 -17.96 0.70
N ASP A 220 14.67 -19.23 0.97
CA ASP A 220 15.13 -19.66 2.29
C ASP A 220 16.38 -18.87 2.71
N GLY A 221 16.34 -18.31 3.93
CA GLY A 221 17.42 -17.52 4.49
C GLY A 221 17.34 -16.01 4.23
N ASP A 222 16.41 -15.53 3.39
CA ASP A 222 16.19 -14.08 3.18
C ASP A 222 15.66 -13.40 4.46
N GLY A 223 14.93 -14.12 5.30
CA GLY A 223 14.30 -13.63 6.53
C GLY A 223 12.98 -12.89 6.29
N VAL A 224 12.55 -12.08 7.25
CA VAL A 224 11.28 -11.33 7.18
C VAL A 224 11.39 -10.19 6.16
N ILE A 225 10.36 -10.03 5.33
CA ILE A 225 10.21 -8.87 4.43
C ILE A 225 10.09 -7.60 5.28
N SER A 226 11.05 -6.69 5.08
CA SER A 226 11.17 -5.40 5.74
C SER A 226 10.69 -4.23 4.86
N GLY A 227 10.31 -4.50 3.61
CA GLY A 227 9.82 -3.46 2.71
C GLY A 227 9.45 -3.95 1.33
N ILE A 228 8.76 -3.10 0.58
CA ILE A 228 8.39 -3.31 -0.82
C ILE A 228 9.10 -2.24 -1.64
N VAL A 229 9.72 -2.63 -2.75
CA VAL A 229 10.31 -1.71 -3.72
C VAL A 229 9.47 -1.71 -4.98
N HIS A 230 9.17 -0.55 -5.57
CA HIS A 230 8.44 -0.49 -6.84
C HIS A 230 8.72 0.78 -7.64
N ASP A 231 8.56 0.72 -8.96
CA ASP A 231 8.74 1.87 -9.86
C ASP A 231 7.45 2.70 -10.04
N GLY A 232 6.43 2.49 -9.21
CA GLY A 232 5.12 3.12 -9.37
C GLY A 232 5.22 4.64 -9.26
N LEU A 233 6.01 5.15 -8.31
CA LEU A 233 6.13 6.59 -8.04
C LEU A 233 7.22 7.28 -8.87
N ASP A 234 7.76 6.63 -9.90
CA ASP A 234 8.77 7.23 -10.78
C ASP A 234 8.25 8.56 -11.37
N PRO A 235 8.99 9.69 -11.18
CA PRO A 235 8.57 10.99 -11.66
C PRO A 235 8.77 11.21 -13.16
N ASP A 236 9.37 10.28 -13.91
CA ASP A 236 9.64 10.44 -15.35
C ASP A 236 8.36 10.75 -16.16
N PRO A 237 8.22 11.98 -16.70
CA PRO A 237 7.03 12.39 -17.45
C PRO A 237 6.94 11.71 -18.83
N LYS A 238 8.04 11.13 -19.34
CA LYS A 238 8.08 10.43 -20.64
C LYS A 238 7.54 9.00 -20.58
N ARG A 239 7.00 8.61 -19.43
CA ARG A 239 6.43 7.28 -19.22
C ARG A 239 5.05 7.19 -19.88
N PHE A 240 4.98 6.48 -21.00
CA PHE A 240 3.73 6.18 -21.71
C PHE A 240 2.72 5.39 -20.85
N SER A 241 3.17 4.60 -19.87
CA SER A 241 2.30 3.82 -19.00
C SER A 241 2.60 4.07 -17.52
N LYS A 242 1.67 4.69 -16.80
CA LYS A 242 1.73 5.02 -15.36
C LYS A 242 1.60 3.79 -14.43
N ARG A 243 1.72 2.56 -14.95
CA ARG A 243 1.64 1.30 -14.19
C ARG A 243 2.97 0.89 -13.59
N ILE A 244 2.97 0.21 -12.45
CA ILE A 244 4.13 -0.49 -11.90
C ILE A 244 4.57 -1.58 -12.88
N THR A 245 5.86 -1.60 -13.19
CA THR A 245 6.48 -2.65 -14.02
C THR A 245 7.71 -3.25 -13.37
N GLN A 246 8.20 -2.67 -12.30
CA GLN A 246 9.26 -3.24 -11.50
C GLN A 246 8.80 -3.26 -10.06
N ILE A 247 8.86 -4.41 -9.42
CA ILE A 247 8.50 -4.60 -8.02
C ILE A 247 9.44 -5.59 -7.38
N GLY A 248 9.62 -5.46 -6.08
CA GLY A 248 10.38 -6.42 -5.29
C GLY A 248 10.12 -6.24 -3.82
N VAL A 249 10.84 -7.01 -3.03
CA VAL A 249 10.82 -6.95 -1.57
C VAL A 249 12.22 -6.79 -1.04
N THR A 250 12.35 -6.10 0.09
CA THR A 250 13.60 -6.05 0.86
C THR A 250 13.39 -6.90 2.10
N CYS A 251 14.43 -7.62 2.53
CA CYS A 251 14.31 -8.56 3.66
C CYS A 251 15.30 -8.23 4.77
N ASP A 252 14.97 -8.61 6.00
CA ASP A 252 15.84 -8.56 7.18
C ASP A 252 16.38 -9.96 7.49
N PRO A 253 17.64 -10.26 7.11
CA PRO A 253 18.23 -11.58 7.33
C PRO A 253 18.50 -11.87 8.82
N GLY A 254 18.46 -10.85 9.69
CA GLY A 254 18.60 -11.01 11.15
C GLY A 254 17.37 -11.65 11.79
N CYS A 255 16.23 -11.64 11.10
CA CYS A 255 14.98 -12.26 11.54
C CYS A 255 14.68 -13.49 10.69
N GLN A 256 15.27 -14.63 11.07
CA GLN A 256 15.06 -15.90 10.36
C GLN A 256 13.66 -16.44 10.66
N VAL A 257 12.91 -16.73 9.61
CA VAL A 257 11.60 -17.37 9.66
C VAL A 257 11.57 -18.41 8.55
N GLU A 258 10.89 -19.54 8.78
CA GLU A 258 10.65 -20.52 7.72
C GLU A 258 9.91 -19.84 6.56
N THR A 259 10.55 -19.83 5.39
CA THR A 259 9.94 -19.30 4.18
C THR A 259 8.91 -20.30 3.68
N LEU A 260 7.70 -19.85 3.41
CA LEU A 260 6.69 -20.70 2.78
C LEU A 260 7.07 -20.87 1.31
N ALA A 261 7.70 -22.00 0.99
CA ALA A 261 8.09 -22.34 -0.39
C ALA A 261 6.90 -22.77 -1.27
N HIS A 262 5.75 -23.06 -0.66
CA HIS A 262 4.59 -23.56 -1.40
C HIS A 262 3.86 -22.43 -2.14
N GLU A 263 3.50 -22.70 -3.39
CA GLU A 263 2.63 -21.82 -4.17
C GLU A 263 1.31 -21.55 -3.43
N PRO A 264 0.70 -20.37 -3.65
CA PRO A 264 -0.61 -20.08 -3.09
C PRO A 264 -1.64 -21.09 -3.59
N GLN A 265 -2.33 -21.77 -2.67
CA GLN A 265 -3.50 -22.58 -3.03
C GLN A 265 -4.72 -21.67 -3.26
N PHE A 266 -5.46 -21.95 -4.33
CA PHE A 266 -6.71 -21.28 -4.63
C PHE A 266 -7.86 -22.20 -4.25
N GLY A 267 -8.72 -21.73 -3.35
CA GLY A 267 -10.02 -22.37 -3.14
C GLY A 267 -10.85 -22.31 -4.42
N HIS A 268 -11.81 -23.21 -4.54
CA HIS A 268 -12.78 -23.21 -5.63
C HIS A 268 -13.84 -22.12 -5.37
N TYR A 269 -13.54 -20.88 -5.79
CA TYR A 269 -14.49 -19.77 -5.69
C TYR A 269 -15.03 -19.40 -7.07
N GLU A 270 -16.34 -19.41 -7.21
CA GLU A 270 -17.01 -19.09 -8.47
C GLU A 270 -16.99 -17.58 -8.74
N CYS A 271 -16.33 -17.21 -9.84
CA CYS A 271 -16.35 -15.86 -10.40
C CYS A 271 -17.77 -15.49 -10.87
N PRO A 272 -18.25 -14.24 -10.68
CA PRO A 272 -19.49 -13.77 -11.28
C PRO A 272 -19.51 -14.03 -12.80
N GLY A 273 -20.64 -14.51 -13.32
CA GLY A 273 -20.77 -14.91 -14.72
C GLY A 273 -20.44 -13.77 -15.68
N ILE A 274 -19.47 -13.98 -16.58
CA ILE A 274 -19.11 -13.04 -17.64
C ILE A 274 -20.10 -13.27 -18.79
N TRP A 275 -20.94 -12.28 -19.09
CA TRP A 275 -22.01 -12.40 -20.09
C TRP A 275 -21.57 -12.04 -21.52
N ASP A 276 -20.35 -11.56 -21.75
CA ASP A 276 -19.93 -11.14 -23.11
C ASP A 276 -18.45 -11.43 -23.41
N ASN A 277 -18.19 -11.94 -24.62
CA ASN A 277 -16.90 -12.38 -25.16
C ASN A 277 -16.07 -11.24 -25.78
N ARG A 278 -16.60 -9.99 -25.81
CA ARG A 278 -15.98 -8.90 -26.59
C ARG A 278 -15.00 -8.02 -25.81
N THR A 279 -15.11 -7.96 -24.49
CA THR A 279 -14.19 -7.23 -23.60
C THR A 279 -14.11 -7.97 -22.28
N THR A 280 -12.89 -8.20 -21.79
CA THR A 280 -12.67 -8.89 -20.53
C THR A 280 -12.88 -7.92 -19.37
N PRO A 281 -14.00 -7.98 -18.62
CA PRO A 281 -14.22 -7.05 -17.52
C PRO A 281 -13.18 -7.28 -16.41
N THR A 282 -12.73 -6.20 -15.79
CA THR A 282 -11.84 -6.27 -14.63
C THR A 282 -12.62 -6.78 -13.44
N SER A 283 -12.09 -7.79 -12.74
CA SER A 283 -12.67 -8.31 -11.51
C SER A 283 -11.62 -8.47 -10.43
N TYR A 284 -11.99 -8.20 -9.19
CA TYR A 284 -11.16 -8.32 -8.02
C TYR A 284 -11.85 -9.25 -7.05
N MET A 285 -11.07 -10.08 -6.35
CA MET A 285 -11.55 -10.95 -5.30
C MET A 285 -10.78 -10.65 -4.02
N THR A 286 -11.52 -10.49 -2.95
CA THR A 286 -10.99 -10.52 -1.59
C THR A 286 -11.75 -11.56 -0.82
N LYS A 287 -11.11 -12.18 0.16
CA LYS A 287 -11.75 -13.14 1.04
C LYS A 287 -11.25 -12.97 2.46
N ALA A 288 -12.08 -13.36 3.42
CA ALA A 288 -11.75 -13.33 4.84
C ALA A 288 -12.46 -14.48 5.58
N LEU A 289 -11.86 -14.96 6.67
CA LEU A 289 -12.52 -15.95 7.53
C LEU A 289 -13.60 -15.29 8.38
N LEU A 290 -14.62 -16.06 8.76
CA LEU A 290 -15.64 -15.59 9.69
C LEU A 290 -15.39 -16.03 11.13
N GLU A 291 -14.55 -17.05 11.32
CA GLU A 291 -14.21 -17.56 12.64
C GLU A 291 -13.54 -16.49 13.50
N GLY A 292 -14.09 -16.24 14.69
CA GLY A 292 -13.56 -15.25 15.62
C GLY A 292 -13.83 -13.78 15.24
N LEU A 293 -14.62 -13.52 14.20
CA LEU A 293 -15.04 -12.15 13.82
C LEU A 293 -15.95 -11.56 14.91
N TYR A 294 -15.56 -10.44 15.51
CA TYR A 294 -16.37 -9.78 16.55
C TYR A 294 -16.85 -8.38 16.16
N LYS A 295 -16.17 -7.70 15.24
CA LYS A 295 -16.51 -6.33 14.85
C LYS A 295 -16.20 -6.08 13.39
N VAL A 296 -17.05 -5.32 12.74
CA VAL A 296 -16.91 -4.88 11.36
C VAL A 296 -16.98 -3.37 11.30
N ARG A 297 -16.09 -2.74 10.53
CA ARG A 297 -16.14 -1.33 10.18
C ARG A 297 -16.40 -1.19 8.69
N VAL A 298 -17.36 -0.35 8.35
CA VAL A 298 -17.89 -0.24 6.98
C VAL A 298 -17.16 0.87 6.24
N CYS A 299 -16.67 0.58 5.03
CA CYS A 299 -16.09 1.55 4.12
C CYS A 299 -17.14 1.98 3.09
N ARG A 300 -17.53 3.26 3.11
CA ARG A 300 -18.54 3.81 2.18
C ARG A 300 -17.95 4.84 1.24
N ASP A 301 -18.33 4.72 -0.03
CA ASP A 301 -18.00 5.72 -1.03
C ASP A 301 -19.02 6.86 -1.00
N LEU A 302 -18.65 7.99 -0.40
CA LEU A 302 -19.51 9.16 -0.33
C LEU A 302 -19.54 9.98 -1.64
N GLU A 303 -18.65 9.71 -2.58
CA GLU A 303 -18.60 10.42 -3.87
C GLU A 303 -19.71 9.91 -4.81
N LYS A 304 -20.25 8.70 -4.59
CA LYS A 304 -21.36 8.14 -5.37
C LYS A 304 -22.72 8.58 -4.80
N PRO A 305 -23.72 8.90 -5.65
CA PRO A 305 -25.05 9.35 -5.20
C PRO A 305 -25.75 8.39 -4.22
N HIS A 306 -25.66 7.08 -4.48
CA HIS A 306 -26.30 6.03 -3.67
C HIS A 306 -25.43 5.57 -2.48
N ARG A 307 -24.24 6.16 -2.30
CA ARG A 307 -23.32 5.96 -1.16
C ARG A 307 -23.10 4.48 -0.78
N PRO A 308 -22.63 3.64 -1.72
CA PRO A 308 -22.52 2.20 -1.52
C PRO A 308 -21.50 1.85 -0.43
N CYS A 309 -21.72 0.73 0.23
CA CYS A 309 -20.67 0.03 0.97
C CYS A 309 -19.74 -0.63 -0.05
N ILE A 310 -18.49 -0.16 -0.10
CA ILE A 310 -17.49 -0.66 -1.06
C ILE A 310 -16.53 -1.67 -0.44
N GLY A 311 -16.47 -1.76 0.89
CA GLY A 311 -15.65 -2.74 1.59
C GLY A 311 -15.84 -2.72 3.10
N LEU A 312 -15.18 -3.64 3.78
CA LEU A 312 -15.26 -3.89 5.21
C LEU A 312 -13.86 -4.06 5.80
N LEU A 313 -13.65 -3.49 6.98
CA LEU A 313 -12.55 -3.86 7.87
C LEU A 313 -13.11 -4.80 8.95
N LEU A 314 -12.53 -5.98 9.03
CA LEU A 314 -12.96 -7.09 9.88
C LEU A 314 -12.00 -7.18 11.06
N TYR A 315 -12.52 -7.22 12.28
CA TYR A 315 -11.73 -7.30 13.51
C TYR A 315 -12.05 -8.60 14.25
N TYR A 316 -10.99 -9.32 14.60
CA TYR A 316 -11.07 -10.63 15.23
C TYR A 316 -10.71 -10.60 16.71
N VAL A 317 -11.22 -11.57 17.47
CA VAL A 317 -10.99 -11.66 18.91
C VAL A 317 -9.51 -11.79 19.25
N ASN A 318 -8.71 -12.39 18.35
CA ASN A 318 -7.26 -12.50 18.46
C ASN A 318 -6.50 -11.21 18.04
N GLU A 319 -7.19 -10.08 17.98
CA GLU A 319 -6.67 -8.77 17.55
C GLU A 319 -6.25 -8.67 16.06
N GLY A 320 -6.43 -9.74 15.29
CA GLY A 320 -6.25 -9.72 13.84
C GLY A 320 -7.22 -8.75 13.17
N VAL A 321 -6.81 -8.19 12.02
CA VAL A 321 -7.64 -7.24 11.26
C VAL A 321 -7.64 -7.54 9.76
N GLU A 322 -8.68 -8.13 9.19
CA GLU A 322 -8.77 -8.35 7.74
C GLU A 322 -9.47 -7.21 6.99
N SER A 323 -9.27 -7.15 5.67
CA SER A 323 -10.02 -6.27 4.78
C SER A 323 -10.77 -7.10 3.73
N LEU A 324 -11.96 -6.65 3.38
CA LEU A 324 -12.81 -7.27 2.37
C LEU A 324 -13.40 -6.19 1.46
N GLY A 325 -13.46 -6.43 0.16
CA GLY A 325 -13.82 -5.43 -0.84
C GLY A 325 -12.75 -4.33 -0.97
N GLN A 326 -13.19 -3.11 -1.26
CA GLN A 326 -12.35 -1.93 -1.35
C GLN A 326 -12.36 -1.16 -0.03
N VAL A 327 -11.20 -1.09 0.61
CA VAL A 327 -10.99 -0.28 1.81
C VAL A 327 -10.02 0.84 1.49
N HIS A 328 -10.51 2.07 1.59
CA HIS A 328 -9.74 3.27 1.31
C HIS A 328 -9.91 4.28 2.45
N TRP A 329 -8.81 4.73 3.04
CA TRP A 329 -8.82 5.62 4.21
C TRP A 329 -9.21 7.08 3.90
N GLY A 330 -9.47 7.41 2.63
CA GLY A 330 -10.14 8.65 2.24
C GLY A 330 -11.66 8.51 2.07
N CYS A 331 -12.23 7.31 2.23
CA CYS A 331 -13.66 7.06 2.25
C CYS A 331 -14.22 7.17 3.68
N ASP A 332 -15.54 7.06 3.83
CA ASP A 332 -16.18 7.04 5.15
C ASP A 332 -15.97 5.68 5.83
N LEU A 333 -15.35 5.71 7.01
CA LEU A 333 -15.03 4.55 7.86
C LEU A 333 -15.57 4.75 9.29
N THR A 334 -16.56 5.62 9.48
CA THR A 334 -17.07 5.99 10.81
C THR A 334 -17.97 4.92 11.44
N ARG A 335 -18.70 4.17 10.60
CA ARG A 335 -19.67 3.17 11.05
C ARG A 335 -18.99 1.85 11.42
N ASN A 336 -19.34 1.33 12.59
CA ASN A 336 -18.88 0.05 13.08
C ASN A 336 -20.02 -0.72 13.75
N PHE A 337 -20.01 -2.03 13.59
CA PHE A 337 -21.02 -2.95 14.09
C PHE A 337 -20.35 -4.14 14.75
N LEU A 338 -20.94 -4.63 15.84
CA LEU A 338 -20.54 -5.91 16.43
C LEU A 338 -21.19 -7.05 15.65
N ALA A 339 -20.44 -8.13 15.46
CA ALA A 339 -20.97 -9.37 14.90
C ALA A 339 -22.05 -9.96 15.84
N PRO A 340 -23.05 -10.68 15.30
CA PRO A 340 -23.29 -10.98 13.89
C PRO A 340 -23.82 -9.77 13.09
N ILE A 341 -23.45 -9.72 11.82
CA ILE A 341 -23.87 -8.67 10.87
C ILE A 341 -24.63 -9.25 9.68
N CYS A 342 -25.39 -8.39 9.00
CA CYS A 342 -26.08 -8.66 7.77
C CYS A 342 -25.62 -7.68 6.69
N LEU A 343 -25.55 -8.12 5.45
CA LEU A 343 -25.29 -7.27 4.28
C LEU A 343 -26.59 -7.00 3.55
N GLU A 344 -26.87 -5.73 3.29
CA GLU A 344 -27.98 -5.31 2.43
C GLU A 344 -27.45 -5.17 1.00
N LYS A 345 -28.06 -5.90 0.07
CA LYS A 345 -27.77 -5.86 -1.36
C LYS A 345 -28.70 -4.89 -2.04
N GLY A 346 -28.17 -4.18 -3.03
CA GLY A 346 -28.94 -3.35 -3.94
C GLY A 346 -28.57 -3.66 -5.39
N ASN A 347 -29.43 -3.21 -6.30
CA ASN A 347 -29.14 -3.20 -7.73
C ASN A 347 -29.28 -1.75 -8.23
N GLY A 348 -28.27 -1.27 -8.96
CA GLY A 348 -28.23 0.09 -9.50
C GLY A 348 -27.59 0.07 -10.88
N ASP A 349 -28.23 0.72 -11.85
CA ASP A 349 -27.77 0.76 -13.26
C ASP A 349 -27.49 -0.64 -13.84
N GLY A 350 -28.27 -1.65 -13.43
CA GLY A 350 -28.12 -3.04 -13.86
C GLY A 350 -26.94 -3.79 -13.22
N LYS A 351 -26.27 -3.20 -12.22
CA LYS A 351 -25.15 -3.81 -11.49
C LYS A 351 -25.50 -4.01 -10.03
N ASP A 352 -25.13 -5.18 -9.49
CA ASP A 352 -25.27 -5.47 -8.08
C ASP A 352 -24.25 -4.66 -7.26
N TYR A 353 -24.67 -4.19 -6.10
CA TYR A 353 -23.80 -3.51 -5.13
C TYR A 353 -24.23 -3.82 -3.70
N ILE A 354 -23.36 -3.53 -2.73
CA ILE A 354 -23.69 -3.62 -1.31
C ILE A 354 -24.15 -2.26 -0.84
N LYS A 355 -25.41 -2.16 -0.43
CA LYS A 355 -26.05 -0.92 0.02
C LYS A 355 -25.63 -0.54 1.43
N ASP A 356 -25.60 -1.52 2.33
CA ASP A 356 -25.13 -1.31 3.70
C ASP A 356 -24.67 -2.62 4.36
N ALA A 357 -24.01 -2.49 5.51
CA ALA A 357 -23.84 -3.57 6.47
C ALA A 357 -24.51 -3.13 7.78
N LEU A 358 -25.30 -4.03 8.37
CA LEU A 358 -26.15 -3.76 9.52
C LEU A 358 -25.89 -4.80 10.60
N ARG A 359 -26.16 -4.44 11.86
CA ARG A 359 -26.19 -5.42 12.94
C ARG A 359 -27.43 -6.30 12.77
N ASP A 360 -27.29 -7.61 12.95
CA ASP A 360 -28.38 -8.58 12.79
C ASP A 360 -29.62 -8.23 13.63
N THR A 361 -29.44 -7.75 14.87
CA THR A 361 -30.54 -7.35 15.76
C THR A 361 -31.25 -6.05 15.34
N SER A 362 -30.66 -5.28 14.43
CA SER A 362 -31.23 -4.04 13.89
C SER A 362 -32.04 -4.29 12.62
N CYS A 363 -32.07 -5.52 12.12
CA CYS A 363 -32.86 -5.89 10.94
C CYS A 363 -34.31 -6.18 11.33
N THR A 364 -35.17 -5.18 11.17
CA THR A 364 -36.62 -5.38 11.06
C THR A 364 -36.89 -6.04 9.71
N TRP A 365 -37.03 -7.37 9.68
CA TRP A 365 -37.34 -8.16 8.47
C TRP A 365 -38.61 -7.70 7.72
N LEU A 366 -39.41 -6.83 8.33
CA LEU A 366 -40.59 -6.19 7.77
C LEU A 366 -40.29 -5.00 6.84
N GLU A 367 -39.12 -4.37 6.93
CA GLU A 367 -38.75 -3.17 6.16
C GLU A 367 -37.82 -3.46 4.97
N CYS A 368 -37.19 -4.64 4.94
CA CYS A 368 -36.35 -5.07 3.83
C CYS A 368 -37.13 -6.01 2.90
N GLU A 369 -37.11 -5.74 1.60
CA GLU A 369 -37.65 -6.66 0.61
C GLU A 369 -36.97 -8.04 0.74
N ALA A 370 -37.77 -9.11 0.82
CA ALA A 370 -37.29 -10.47 0.95
C ALA A 370 -36.26 -10.79 -0.14
N GLY A 371 -35.03 -11.17 0.26
CA GLY A 371 -33.93 -11.50 -0.65
C GLY A 371 -32.83 -10.44 -0.79
N THR A 372 -33.05 -9.21 -0.31
CA THR A 372 -32.01 -8.16 -0.31
C THR A 372 -31.01 -8.29 0.84
N LEU A 373 -31.42 -8.91 1.95
CA LEU A 373 -30.58 -9.05 3.14
C LEU A 373 -29.88 -10.42 3.19
N GLN A 374 -28.56 -10.42 3.38
CA GLN A 374 -27.75 -11.62 3.56
C GLN A 374 -27.10 -11.63 4.94
N LYS A 375 -27.53 -12.56 5.80
CA LYS A 375 -26.91 -12.77 7.12
C LYS A 375 -25.52 -13.42 6.97
N ILE A 376 -24.54 -12.89 7.70
CA ILE A 376 -23.19 -13.46 7.73
C ILE A 376 -23.11 -14.47 8.89
N PRO A 377 -22.75 -15.75 8.64
CA PRO A 377 -22.63 -16.76 9.67
C PRO A 377 -21.37 -16.54 10.54
N GLN A 378 -21.28 -17.30 11.63
CA GLN A 378 -20.11 -17.28 12.52
C GLN A 378 -18.89 -18.03 11.96
N HIS A 379 -19.09 -18.90 10.97
CA HIS A 379 -18.05 -19.78 10.41
C HIS A 379 -18.13 -19.78 8.89
N GLY A 380 -17.01 -20.15 8.25
CA GLY A 380 -16.83 -20.18 6.80
C GLY A 380 -15.97 -19.04 6.28
N THR A 381 -15.89 -18.94 4.96
CA THR A 381 -15.12 -17.92 4.24
C THR A 381 -16.07 -16.96 3.53
N LEU A 382 -15.95 -15.67 3.81
CA LEU A 382 -16.65 -14.62 3.09
C LEU A 382 -15.80 -14.17 1.90
N VAL A 383 -16.37 -14.21 0.69
CA VAL A 383 -15.70 -13.81 -0.55
C VAL A 383 -16.43 -12.64 -1.17
N TRP A 384 -15.71 -11.57 -1.48
CA TRP A 384 -16.24 -10.37 -2.13
C TRP A 384 -15.55 -10.17 -3.48
N TRP A 385 -16.36 -10.28 -4.53
CA TRP A 385 -15.99 -9.92 -5.89
C TRP A 385 -16.42 -8.49 -6.20
N PHE A 386 -15.55 -7.68 -6.78
CA PHE A 386 -15.87 -6.30 -7.19
C PHE A 386 -15.13 -5.94 -8.48
N GLY A 387 -15.70 -5.02 -9.27
CA GLY A 387 -15.08 -4.60 -10.51
C GLY A 387 -16.10 -4.05 -11.51
N ASP A 388 -15.81 -4.24 -12.80
CA ASP A 388 -16.63 -3.68 -13.88
C ASP A 388 -18.04 -4.30 -13.93
N LEU A 389 -18.20 -5.53 -13.41
CA LEU A 389 -19.48 -6.26 -13.32
C LEU A 389 -20.30 -5.93 -12.07
N GLY A 390 -19.86 -5.00 -11.22
CA GLY A 390 -20.49 -4.72 -9.93
C GLY A 390 -19.89 -5.58 -8.81
N ASN A 391 -20.66 -5.76 -7.74
CA ASN A 391 -20.23 -6.47 -6.53
C ASN A 391 -21.03 -7.75 -6.33
N LYS A 392 -20.34 -8.82 -5.95
CA LYS A 392 -20.97 -10.08 -5.53
C LYS A 392 -20.30 -10.58 -4.26
N VAL A 393 -21.08 -10.72 -3.19
CA VAL A 393 -20.63 -11.32 -1.94
C VAL A 393 -21.23 -12.72 -1.80
N VAL A 394 -20.35 -13.70 -1.59
CA VAL A 394 -20.69 -15.12 -1.46
C VAL A 394 -20.05 -15.67 -0.19
N ILE A 395 -20.80 -16.51 0.53
CA ILE A 395 -20.30 -17.22 1.71
C ILE A 395 -20.06 -18.66 1.30
N TYR A 396 -18.86 -19.15 1.57
CA TYR A 396 -18.51 -20.55 1.39
C TYR A 396 -18.41 -21.18 2.77
N THR A 397 -19.21 -22.21 3.01
CA THR A 397 -19.00 -23.10 4.15
C THR A 397 -17.77 -23.93 3.82
N ASP A 398 -16.72 -23.83 4.64
CA ASP A 398 -15.59 -24.74 4.46
C ASP A 398 -16.13 -26.16 4.66
N PRO A 399 -15.95 -27.09 3.69
CA PRO A 399 -16.26 -28.49 3.93
C PRO A 399 -15.40 -28.92 5.12
N GLU A 400 -16.05 -29.54 6.10
CA GLU A 400 -15.54 -30.04 7.38
C GLU A 400 -14.01 -29.99 7.56
N ARG A 401 -13.56 -29.23 8.57
CA ARG A 401 -12.22 -29.35 9.13
C ARG A 401 -11.87 -30.79 9.49
#